data_AF-A0A392RAP6-F1
#
_entry.id   AF-A0A392RAP6-F1
#
_cell.length_a   1.000
_cell.length_b   1.000
_cell.length_c   1.000
_cell.angle_alpha   90.00
_cell.angle_beta   90.00
_cell.angle_gamma   90.00
#
_symmetry.space_group_name_H-M   'P 1'
#
loop_
_entity.id
_entity.type
_entity.pdbx_description
1 polymer ?
#
loop_
_entity_poly.entity_id
_entity_poly.type
_entity_poly.pdbx_seq_one_letter_code
_entity_poly.pdbx_strand_id
1 'polypeptide(L)'
;MSRRRRNALSLIMVDGQRVEGVQPVRQAVFSHFSSHFKAVGVDRPRVDDLQFSTLSPSEGGSLVKPFSVDEVKVAVWDCDSYKSPGPDGINFGFLKEFWSELKGDIMRFLSEFYRNGKLTK
;
A
#
# COMPACT_ATOMS: atom_id res chain seq x y z
N MET A 1 -8.05 10.84 -29.12
CA MET A 1 -9.03 11.56 -28.29
C MET A 1 -9.55 10.61 -27.21
N SER A 2 -9.18 10.85 -25.94
CA SER A 2 -9.51 9.96 -24.82
C SER A 2 -11.00 10.04 -24.47
N ARG A 3 -11.75 8.98 -24.75
CA ARG A 3 -13.13 8.81 -24.29
C ARG A 3 -13.09 8.46 -22.80
N ARG A 4 -13.00 9.49 -21.96
CA ARG A 4 -13.17 9.37 -20.51
C ARG A 4 -14.61 8.92 -20.27
N ARG A 5 -14.85 7.60 -20.18
CA ARG A 5 -16.14 7.02 -19.79
C ARG A 5 -16.39 7.47 -18.35
N ARG A 6 -17.18 8.53 -18.18
CA ARG A 6 -17.73 8.90 -16.87
C ARG A 6 -18.81 7.87 -16.57
N ASN A 7 -18.56 6.99 -15.61
CA ASN A 7 -19.61 6.13 -15.08
C ASN A 7 -20.62 7.05 -14.38
N ALA A 8 -21.82 7.17 -14.94
CA ALA A 8 -22.91 7.93 -14.37
C ALA A 8 -23.94 6.94 -13.80
N LEU A 9 -24.18 7.01 -12.50
CA LEU A 9 -25.25 6.27 -11.83
C LEU A 9 -26.54 7.10 -11.94
N SER A 10 -27.33 6.84 -12.97
CA SER A 10 -28.61 7.52 -13.20
C SER A 10 -29.81 6.83 -12.53
N LEU A 11 -29.66 5.54 -12.18
CA LEU A 11 -30.72 4.69 -11.66
C LEU A 11 -30.13 3.65 -10.70
N ILE A 12 -30.79 3.45 -9.57
CA ILE A 12 -30.50 2.36 -8.62
C ILE A 12 -31.81 1.70 -8.15
N MET A 13 -31.71 0.47 -7.66
CA MET A 13 -32.84 -0.26 -7.06
C MET A 13 -32.76 -0.18 -5.54
N VAL A 14 -33.83 0.25 -4.88
CA VAL A 14 -33.97 0.27 -3.42
C VAL A 14 -35.27 -0.44 -3.07
N ASP A 15 -35.20 -1.52 -2.29
CA ASP A 15 -36.35 -2.32 -1.87
C ASP A 15 -37.30 -2.74 -3.02
N GLY A 16 -36.71 -3.09 -4.17
CA GLY A 16 -37.44 -3.49 -5.36
C GLY A 16 -38.03 -2.33 -6.19
N GLN A 17 -37.83 -1.09 -5.78
CA GLN A 17 -38.27 0.11 -6.51
C GLN A 17 -37.12 0.79 -7.25
N ARG A 18 -37.43 1.35 -8.43
CA ARG A 18 -36.48 2.15 -9.22
C ARG A 18 -36.39 3.55 -8.63
N VAL A 19 -35.16 3.95 -8.26
CA VAL A 19 -34.82 5.31 -7.82
C VAL A 19 -34.00 5.96 -8.91
N GLU A 20 -34.52 7.06 -9.45
CA GLU A 20 -33.94 7.78 -10.59
C GLU A 20 -33.69 9.25 -10.24
N GLY A 21 -32.72 9.85 -10.93
CA GLY A 21 -32.36 11.25 -10.75
C GLY A 21 -31.26 11.48 -9.73
N VAL A 22 -30.51 12.58 -9.90
CA VAL A 22 -29.27 12.83 -9.15
C VAL A 22 -29.49 12.91 -7.64
N GLN A 23 -30.49 13.66 -7.17
CA GLN A 23 -30.73 13.83 -5.74
C GLN A 23 -31.26 12.55 -5.07
N PRO A 24 -32.29 11.86 -5.61
CA PRO A 24 -32.78 10.62 -5.03
C PRO A 24 -31.71 9.52 -4.99
N VAL A 25 -30.95 9.33 -6.08
CA VAL A 25 -29.86 8.35 -6.15
C VAL A 25 -28.77 8.68 -5.12
N ARG A 26 -28.35 9.95 -5.03
CA ARG A 26 -27.36 10.38 -4.04
C ARG A 26 -27.82 10.12 -2.61
N GLN A 27 -29.08 10.44 -2.29
CA GLN A 27 -29.63 10.23 -0.96
C GLN A 27 -29.72 8.75 -0.62
N ALA A 28 -30.19 7.91 -1.55
CA ALA A 28 -30.27 6.47 -1.32
C ALA A 28 -28.89 5.83 -1.11
N VAL A 29 -27.89 6.21 -1.90
CA VAL A 29 -26.51 5.76 -1.72
C VAL A 29 -25.95 6.21 -0.36
N PHE A 30 -26.16 7.49 -0.01
CA PHE A 30 -25.72 8.01 1.28
C PHE A 30 -26.37 7.28 2.45
N SER A 31 -27.70 7.12 2.45
CA SER A 31 -28.43 6.43 3.51
C SER A 31 -27.98 4.97 3.65
N HIS A 32 -27.80 4.27 2.53
CA HIS A 32 -27.34 2.89 2.53
C HIS A 32 -25.98 2.76 3.22
N PHE A 33 -24.97 3.50 2.76
CA PHE A 33 -23.62 3.38 3.31
C PHE A 33 -23.49 4.02 4.70
N SER A 34 -24.23 5.09 5.00
CA SER A 34 -24.26 5.68 6.33
C SER A 34 -24.82 4.70 7.36
N SER A 35 -25.86 3.94 7.01
CA SER A 35 -26.41 2.89 7.86
C SER A 35 -25.46 1.69 7.95
N HIS A 36 -24.97 1.21 6.80
CA HIS A 36 -24.12 0.02 6.72
C HIS A 36 -22.78 0.18 7.45
N PHE A 37 -22.16 1.36 7.35
CA PHE A 37 -20.92 1.69 8.05
C PHE A 37 -21.15 2.41 9.39
N LYS A 38 -22.41 2.50 9.86
CA LYS A 38 -22.66 3.04 11.19
C LYS A 38 -22.00 2.13 12.21
N ALA A 39 -21.17 2.71 13.06
CA ALA A 39 -20.62 1.98 14.20
C ALA A 39 -21.79 1.47 15.06
N VAL A 40 -21.96 0.15 15.10
CA VAL A 40 -22.89 -0.49 16.02
C VAL A 40 -22.19 -0.53 17.38
N GLY A 41 -22.86 -0.06 18.43
CA GLY A 41 -22.37 -0.10 19.81
C GLY A 41 -22.36 -1.52 20.39
N VAL A 42 -21.75 -2.46 19.67
CA VAL A 42 -21.46 -3.79 20.19
C VAL A 42 -20.22 -3.68 21.07
N ASP A 43 -20.30 -4.22 22.27
CA ASP A 43 -19.12 -4.42 23.09
C ASP A 43 -18.21 -5.43 22.39
N ARG A 44 -17.20 -4.91 21.68
CA ARG A 44 -16.27 -5.73 20.92
C ARG A 44 -15.29 -6.34 21.92
N PRO A 45 -15.11 -7.67 21.95
CA PRO A 45 -14.12 -8.30 22.81
C PRO A 45 -12.78 -7.62 22.62
N ARG A 46 -12.24 -7.06 23.71
CA ARG A 46 -10.90 -6.52 23.71
C ARG A 46 -9.91 -7.66 23.85
N VAL A 47 -8.75 -7.48 23.25
CA VAL A 47 -7.64 -8.44 23.36
C VAL A 47 -6.70 -8.10 24.52
N ASP A 48 -7.14 -7.20 25.41
CA ASP A 48 -6.33 -6.63 26.49
C ASP A 48 -5.79 -7.73 27.45
N ASP A 49 -6.53 -8.83 27.60
CA ASP A 49 -6.16 -9.97 28.46
C ASP A 49 -5.53 -11.15 27.68
N LEU A 50 -5.30 -11.01 26.38
CA LEU A 50 -4.67 -12.06 25.58
C LEU A 50 -3.15 -11.92 25.64
N GLN A 51 -2.48 -12.99 26.07
CA GLN A 51 -1.02 -13.09 25.96
C GLN A 51 -0.64 -13.45 24.53
N PHE A 52 -0.08 -12.47 23.81
CA PHE A 52 0.52 -12.70 22.50
C PHE A 52 2.00 -13.03 22.65
N SER A 53 2.48 -13.99 21.86
CA SER A 53 3.91 -14.15 21.62
C SER A 53 4.47 -12.83 21.12
N THR A 54 5.29 -12.19 21.94
CA THR A 54 5.85 -10.88 21.69
C THR A 54 7.36 -11.02 21.50
N LEU A 55 7.90 -10.28 20.54
CA LEU A 55 9.33 -10.19 20.33
C LEU A 55 10.00 -9.62 21.58
N SER A 56 11.13 -10.19 21.96
CA SER A 56 12.01 -9.56 22.93
C SER A 56 12.45 -8.17 22.43
N PRO A 57 12.85 -7.25 23.33
CA PRO A 57 13.39 -5.95 22.92
C PRO A 57 14.56 -6.07 21.94
N SER A 58 15.39 -7.10 22.07
CA SER A 58 16.49 -7.39 21.14
C SER A 58 16.01 -7.81 19.75
N GLU A 59 14.99 -8.66 19.67
CA GLU A 59 14.40 -9.06 18.38
C GLU A 59 13.70 -7.87 17.73
N GLY A 60 12.92 -7.10 18.48
CA GLY A 60 12.29 -5.88 17.98
C GLY A 60 13.33 -4.86 17.47
N GLY A 61 14.40 -4.66 18.23
CA GLY A 61 15.53 -3.82 17.81
C GLY A 61 16.25 -4.33 16.57
N SER A 62 16.26 -5.64 16.33
CA SER A 62 16.88 -6.23 15.14
C SER A 62 16.13 -5.95 13.85
N LEU A 63 14.80 -5.82 13.92
CA LEU A 63 13.93 -5.56 12.77
C LEU A 63 14.02 -4.12 12.26
N VAL A 64 14.53 -3.21 13.07
CA VAL A 64 14.62 -1.77 12.76
C VAL A 64 16.05 -1.30 12.59
N LYS A 65 17.00 -2.21 12.30
CA LYS A 65 18.39 -1.83 12.05
C LYS A 65 18.52 -1.11 10.70
N PRO A 66 19.55 -0.26 10.52
CA PRO A 66 19.90 0.26 9.21
C PRO A 66 20.18 -0.86 8.21
N PHE A 67 19.79 -0.65 6.96
CA PHE A 67 20.02 -1.60 5.87
C PHE A 67 21.51 -1.90 5.69
N SER A 68 21.83 -3.18 5.51
CA SER A 68 23.20 -3.59 5.14
C SER A 68 23.35 -3.73 3.63
N VAL A 69 24.57 -3.59 3.13
CA VAL A 69 24.86 -3.78 1.69
C VAL A 69 24.49 -5.18 1.24
N ASP A 70 24.79 -6.19 2.06
CA ASP A 70 24.51 -7.59 1.74
C ASP A 70 23.01 -7.89 1.71
N GLU A 71 22.25 -7.38 2.68
CA GLU A 71 20.78 -7.49 2.71
C GLU A 71 20.15 -6.87 1.46
N VAL A 72 20.55 -5.66 1.10
CA VAL A 72 20.03 -4.97 -0.09
C VAL A 72 20.42 -5.74 -1.36
N LYS A 73 21.65 -6.25 -1.43
CA LYS A 73 22.10 -7.06 -2.56
C LYS A 73 21.29 -8.35 -2.69
N VAL A 74 21.05 -9.07 -1.60
CA VAL A 74 20.24 -10.28 -1.59
C VAL A 74 18.83 -9.96 -2.11
N ALA A 75 18.19 -8.91 -1.60
CA ALA A 75 16.86 -8.49 -2.06
C ALA A 75 16.81 -8.16 -3.56
N VAL A 76 17.86 -7.51 -4.10
CA VAL A 76 17.99 -7.23 -5.54
C VAL A 76 18.17 -8.53 -6.33
N TRP A 77 18.93 -9.50 -5.81
CA TRP A 77 19.18 -10.78 -6.49
C TRP A 77 17.99 -11.73 -6.49
N ASP A 78 17.18 -11.70 -5.43
CA ASP A 78 15.94 -12.46 -5.31
C ASP A 78 14.87 -12.01 -6.33
N CYS A 79 14.99 -10.79 -6.86
CA CYS A 79 14.10 -10.29 -7.91
C CYS A 79 14.51 -10.84 -9.29
N ASP A 80 13.55 -11.27 -10.12
CA ASP A 80 13.84 -11.72 -11.49
C ASP A 80 14.32 -10.55 -12.38
N SER A 81 15.41 -10.77 -13.11
CA SER A 81 16.08 -9.76 -13.93
C SER A 81 15.18 -9.19 -15.03
N TYR A 82 14.21 -9.97 -15.53
CA TYR A 82 13.35 -9.64 -16.66
C TYR A 82 11.93 -9.26 -16.25
N LYS A 83 11.71 -8.90 -14.98
CA LYS A 83 10.44 -8.29 -14.55
C LYS A 83 10.13 -7.04 -15.39
N SER A 84 8.84 -6.78 -15.56
CA SER A 84 8.36 -5.62 -16.31
C SER A 84 8.98 -4.33 -15.76
N PRO A 85 9.57 -3.47 -16.61
CA PRO A 85 10.19 -2.24 -16.15
C PRO A 85 9.14 -1.23 -15.69
N GLY A 86 9.60 -0.25 -14.90
CA GLY A 86 8.81 0.93 -14.57
C GLY A 86 8.65 1.87 -15.77
N PRO A 87 8.04 3.06 -15.56
CA PRO A 87 7.98 4.11 -16.59
C PRO A 87 9.35 4.58 -17.10
N ASP A 88 10.42 4.29 -16.36
CA ASP A 88 11.82 4.57 -16.71
C ASP A 88 12.43 3.55 -17.68
N GLY A 89 11.78 2.41 -17.91
CA GLY A 89 12.31 1.35 -18.77
C GLY A 89 13.40 0.50 -18.11
N ILE A 90 13.70 0.70 -16.82
CA ILE A 90 14.76 -0.01 -16.10
C ILE A 90 14.19 -1.23 -15.39
N ASN A 91 14.89 -2.35 -15.45
CA ASN A 91 14.55 -3.59 -14.74
C ASN A 91 15.65 -3.98 -13.73
N PHE A 92 15.42 -5.06 -12.97
CA PHE A 92 16.40 -5.56 -12.00
C PHE A 92 17.67 -6.10 -12.65
N GLY A 93 17.62 -6.54 -13.92
CA GLY A 93 18.81 -6.93 -14.69
C GLY A 93 19.84 -5.81 -14.75
N PHE A 94 19.40 -4.58 -15.03
CA PHE A 94 20.26 -3.39 -15.02
C PHE A 94 20.90 -3.14 -13.65
N LEU A 95 20.11 -3.20 -12.57
CA LEU A 95 20.65 -3.01 -11.20
C LEU A 95 21.69 -4.06 -10.83
N LYS A 96 21.51 -5.31 -11.28
CA LYS A 96 22.46 -6.40 -11.05
C LYS A 96 23.74 -6.22 -11.88
N GLU A 97 23.61 -5.81 -13.14
CA GLU A 97 24.72 -5.58 -14.05
C GLU A 97 25.63 -4.44 -13.57
N PHE A 98 25.04 -3.32 -13.12
CA PHE A 98 25.76 -2.12 -12.69
C PHE A 98 25.85 -1.99 -11.16
N TRP A 99 25.75 -3.10 -10.42
CA TRP A 99 25.76 -3.06 -8.95
C TRP A 99 27.03 -2.42 -8.38
N SER A 100 28.20 -2.67 -8.98
CA SER A 100 29.48 -2.11 -8.54
C SER A 100 29.48 -0.59 -8.53
N GLU A 101 28.84 0.01 -9.54
CA GLU A 101 28.74 1.43 -9.80
C GLU A 101 27.62 2.06 -8.95
N LEU A 102 26.46 1.41 -8.88
CA LEU A 102 25.24 1.98 -8.30
C LEU A 102 25.09 1.75 -6.79
N LYS A 103 25.75 0.74 -6.21
CA LYS A 103 25.57 0.39 -4.78
C LYS A 103 25.76 1.57 -3.84
N GLY A 104 26.69 2.48 -4.14
CA GLY A 104 26.96 3.64 -3.29
C GLY A 104 25.78 4.60 -3.22
N ASP A 105 25.19 4.92 -4.37
CA ASP A 105 24.03 5.81 -4.46
C ASP A 105 22.77 5.14 -3.90
N ILE A 106 22.57 3.84 -4.16
CA ILE A 106 21.47 3.05 -3.60
C ILE A 106 21.55 3.05 -2.07
N MET A 107 22.72 2.78 -1.49
CA MET A 107 22.88 2.77 -0.03
C MET A 107 22.71 4.15 0.59
N ARG A 108 23.16 5.22 -0.10
CA ARG A 108 22.92 6.60 0.34
C ARG A 108 21.41 6.89 0.38
N PHE A 109 20.69 6.55 -0.68
CA PHE A 109 19.24 6.71 -0.75
C PHE A 109 18.51 5.95 0.37
N LEU A 110 18.84 4.67 0.58
CA LEU A 110 18.22 3.86 1.64
C LEU A 110 18.55 4.37 3.05
N SER A 111 19.76 4.91 3.25
CA SER A 111 20.15 5.53 4.52
C SER A 111 19.37 6.81 4.80
N GLU A 112 19.14 7.64 3.78
CA GLU A 112 18.29 8.84 3.91
C GLU A 112 16.83 8.47 4.17
N PHE A 113 16.32 7.45 3.49
CA PHE A 113 14.99 6.91 3.74
C PHE A 113 14.84 6.43 5.19
N TYR A 114 15.80 5.64 5.68
CA TYR A 114 15.82 5.14 7.05
C TYR A 114 15.80 6.28 8.07
N ARG A 115 16.57 7.35 7.84
CA ARG A 115 16.65 8.50 8.77
C ARG A 115 15.40 9.38 8.75
N ASN A 116 14.80 9.59 7.58
CA ASN A 116 13.79 10.64 7.39
C ASN A 116 12.36 10.08 7.20
N GLY A 117 12.20 8.77 7.00
CA GLY A 117 10.92 8.11 6.71
C GLY A 117 10.26 8.56 5.40
N LYS A 118 11.06 9.09 4.46
CA LYS A 118 10.57 9.68 3.19
C LYS A 118 11.42 9.22 2.03
N LEU A 119 10.78 8.77 0.96
CA LEU A 119 11.42 8.56 -0.33
C LEU A 119 11.54 9.92 -1.00
N THR A 120 12.76 10.39 -1.23
CA THR A 120 13.00 11.62 -1.99
C THR A 120 12.56 11.39 -3.43
N LYS A 121 11.82 12.36 -3.99
CA LYS A 121 11.34 12.35 -5.38
C LYS A 121 12.43 12.78 -6.35
#